data_AF-A0A7S3U2V1-F1
#
_entry.id   AF-A0A7S3U2V1-F1
#
_cell.length_a   1.000
_cell.length_b   1.000
_cell.length_c   1.000
_cell.angle_alpha   90.00
_cell.angle_beta   90.00
_cell.angle_gamma   90.00
#
_symmetry.space_group_name_H-M   'P 1'
#
loop_
_entity.id
_entity.type
_entity.pdbx_description
1 polymer ?
#
loop_
_entity_poly.entity_id
_entity_poly.type
_entity_poly.pdbx_seq_one_letter_code
_entity_poly.pdbx_strand_id
1 'polypeptide(L)'
;APPAPVRFEGASNYASDYVRHNVAPTRPTINTRAASTGGRTEFTGRSTYATHFVPHENGPNTRAKPSAATVPASYPFEGQSSYQTDYVKHKARPRSSVQRQEDVPIGGMFEGVSTYAMDFKKY
;
A
#
# COMPACT_ATOMS: atom_id res chain seq x y z
N ALA A 1 -74.72 -89.96 57.84
CA ALA A 1 -74.68 -88.52 57.53
C ALA A 1 -73.31 -88.18 56.95
N PRO A 2 -73.19 -87.35 55.92
CA PRO A 2 -71.86 -86.91 55.45
C PRO A 2 -71.18 -86.03 56.51
N PRO A 3 -69.83 -86.01 56.57
CA PRO A 3 -69.10 -85.16 57.52
C PRO A 3 -69.40 -83.68 57.24
N ALA A 4 -69.55 -82.89 58.30
CA ALA A 4 -69.80 -81.45 58.19
C ALA A 4 -68.64 -80.77 57.43
N PRO A 5 -68.92 -79.85 56.49
CA PRO A 5 -67.88 -79.21 55.72
C PRO A 5 -67.01 -78.33 56.63
N VAL A 6 -65.69 -78.50 56.52
CA VAL A 6 -64.70 -77.65 57.19
C VAL A 6 -64.68 -76.29 56.50
N ARG A 7 -64.62 -75.20 57.28
CA ARG A 7 -64.60 -73.83 56.74
C ARG A 7 -63.31 -73.60 55.95
N PHE A 8 -63.44 -73.21 54.68
CA PHE A 8 -62.31 -72.87 53.82
C PHE A 8 -61.84 -71.44 54.09
N GLU A 9 -60.60 -71.28 54.55
CA GLU A 9 -59.97 -69.98 54.82
C GLU A 9 -59.15 -69.52 53.61
N GLY A 10 -59.84 -69.21 52.52
CA GLY A 10 -59.24 -68.75 51.27
C GLY A 10 -58.92 -67.25 51.29
N ALA A 11 -57.90 -66.83 52.04
CA ALA A 11 -57.30 -65.52 51.83
C ALA A 11 -56.19 -65.64 50.78
N SER A 12 -56.29 -64.89 49.68
CA SER A 12 -55.22 -64.84 48.69
C SER A 12 -54.09 -63.92 49.17
N ASN A 13 -52.87 -64.18 48.71
CA ASN A 13 -51.70 -63.35 49.01
C ASN A 13 -51.92 -61.88 48.57
N TYR A 14 -52.74 -61.67 47.54
CA TYR A 14 -53.12 -60.32 47.11
C TYR A 14 -53.86 -59.53 48.20
N ALA A 15 -54.73 -60.19 48.98
CA ALA A 15 -55.47 -59.56 50.06
C ALA A 15 -54.57 -59.20 51.26
N SER A 16 -53.47 -59.92 51.47
CA SER A 16 -52.47 -59.59 52.49
C SER A 16 -51.49 -58.51 52.06
N ASP A 17 -51.10 -58.52 50.78
CA ASP A 17 -49.98 -57.70 50.30
C ASP A 17 -50.42 -56.27 49.93
N TYR A 18 -51.68 -56.08 49.52
CA TYR A 18 -52.20 -54.80 49.04
C TYR A 18 -53.20 -54.17 50.03
N VAL A 19 -52.71 -53.85 51.22
CA VAL A 19 -53.50 -53.12 52.22
C VAL A 19 -53.32 -51.61 52.02
N ARG A 20 -54.38 -50.84 52.29
CA ARG A 20 -54.28 -49.37 52.28
C ARG A 20 -53.37 -48.91 53.41
N HIS A 21 -52.19 -48.41 53.06
CA HIS A 21 -51.29 -47.77 54.01
C HIS A 21 -51.74 -46.33 54.29
N ASN A 22 -51.81 -45.96 55.57
CA ASN A 22 -52.09 -44.58 55.99
C ASN A 22 -50.84 -43.72 55.79
N VAL A 23 -50.73 -43.11 54.61
CA VAL A 23 -49.64 -42.17 54.32
C VAL A 23 -50.05 -40.79 54.82
N ALA A 24 -49.19 -40.13 55.60
CA ALA A 24 -49.44 -38.76 56.05
C ALA A 24 -49.60 -37.83 54.84
N PRO A 25 -50.55 -36.88 54.85
CA PRO A 25 -50.67 -35.92 53.76
C PRO A 25 -49.37 -35.11 53.65
N THR A 26 -48.76 -35.13 52.46
CA THR A 26 -47.60 -34.30 52.18
C THR A 26 -47.95 -32.84 52.43
N ARG A 27 -47.11 -32.12 53.20
CA ARG A 27 -47.31 -30.69 53.42
C ARG A 27 -47.37 -30.01 52.05
N PRO A 28 -48.39 -29.19 51.74
CA PRO A 28 -48.36 -28.42 50.52
C PRO A 28 -47.14 -27.51 50.60
N THR A 29 -46.16 -27.72 49.72
CA THR A 29 -45.10 -26.74 49.49
C THR A 29 -45.79 -25.55 48.86
N ILE A 30 -46.14 -24.55 49.68
CA ILE A 30 -46.52 -23.26 49.13
C ILE A 30 -45.25 -22.73 48.49
N ASN A 31 -45.19 -22.82 47.16
CA ASN A 31 -44.15 -22.17 46.39
C ASN A 31 -44.40 -20.67 46.50
N THR A 32 -44.15 -20.06 47.66
CA THR A 32 -44.00 -18.61 47.80
C THR A 32 -42.69 -18.20 47.15
N ARG A 33 -42.44 -18.62 45.91
CA ARG A 33 -41.57 -17.85 45.03
C ARG A 33 -42.30 -16.53 44.94
N ALA A 34 -41.87 -15.57 45.78
CA ALA A 34 -42.43 -14.24 45.89
C ALA A 34 -42.88 -13.86 44.50
N ALA A 35 -44.19 -13.70 44.31
CA ALA A 35 -44.76 -13.42 43.01
C ALA A 35 -43.90 -12.30 42.45
N SER A 36 -43.08 -12.65 41.46
CA SER A 36 -41.99 -11.80 41.02
C SER A 36 -42.68 -10.63 40.39
N THR A 37 -42.94 -9.62 41.21
CA THR A 37 -43.38 -8.31 40.80
C THR A 37 -42.11 -7.65 40.30
N GLY A 38 -41.49 -8.29 39.30
CA GLY A 38 -40.42 -7.71 38.52
C GLY A 38 -41.05 -6.45 37.99
N GLY A 39 -40.58 -5.32 38.51
CA GLY A 39 -41.15 -4.01 38.26
C GLY A 39 -41.46 -3.91 36.78
N ARG A 40 -42.67 -3.46 36.45
CA ARG A 40 -43.06 -3.25 35.06
C ARG A 40 -42.10 -2.22 34.47
N THR A 41 -41.02 -2.71 33.87
CA THR A 41 -40.16 -1.90 33.03
C THR A 41 -40.99 -1.63 31.78
N GLU A 42 -41.34 -0.38 31.56
CA GLU A 42 -42.05 0.02 30.36
C GLU A 42 -41.28 -0.45 29.13
N PHE A 43 -41.97 -1.13 28.22
CA PHE A 43 -41.38 -1.50 26.94
C PHE A 43 -41.09 -0.20 26.17
N THR A 44 -39.82 0.18 26.09
CA THR A 44 -39.39 1.47 25.53
C THR A 44 -39.70 1.60 24.02
N GLY A 45 -40.04 0.49 23.34
CA GLY A 45 -40.44 0.48 21.93
C GLY A 45 -39.35 0.88 20.93
N ARG A 46 -38.11 1.09 21.40
CA ARG A 46 -36.98 1.46 20.55
C ARG A 46 -36.23 0.22 20.10
N SER A 47 -36.07 0.06 18.80
CA SER A 47 -35.22 -0.98 18.23
C SER A 47 -33.74 -0.65 18.45
N THR A 48 -32.90 -1.69 18.41
CA THR A 48 -31.43 -1.52 18.43
C THR A 48 -30.93 -0.64 17.29
N TYR A 49 -31.64 -0.64 16.16
CA TYR A 49 -31.35 0.24 15.04
C TYR A 49 -31.55 1.72 15.42
N ALA A 50 -32.69 2.06 16.04
CA ALA A 50 -33.00 3.42 16.46
C ALA A 50 -32.02 3.95 17.53
N THR A 51 -31.41 3.07 18.33
CA THR A 51 -30.41 3.46 19.35
C THR A 51 -29.00 3.56 18.80
N HIS A 52 -28.64 2.77 17.78
CA HIS A 52 -27.26 2.67 17.31
C HIS A 52 -26.97 3.43 16.02
N PHE A 53 -27.99 3.77 15.23
CA PHE A 53 -27.82 4.47 13.95
C PHE A 53 -28.40 5.88 14.03
N VAL A 54 -27.74 6.71 14.84
CA VAL A 54 -28.07 8.14 14.94
C VAL A 54 -27.23 8.95 13.95
N PRO A 55 -27.73 10.07 13.43
CA PRO A 55 -26.91 10.98 12.62
C PRO A 55 -25.71 11.47 13.44
N HIS A 56 -24.51 11.22 12.93
CA HIS A 56 -23.28 11.78 13.49
C HIS A 56 -22.87 13.00 12.67
N GLU A 57 -22.47 14.07 13.34
CA GLU A 57 -21.86 15.22 12.67
C GLU A 57 -20.52 14.81 12.07
N ASN A 58 -20.48 14.72 10.74
CA ASN A 58 -19.23 14.54 10.02
C ASN A 58 -18.58 15.93 9.89
N GLY A 59 -17.48 16.14 10.62
CA GLY A 59 -16.68 17.36 10.48
C GLY A 59 -16.17 17.55 9.04
N PRO A 60 -15.80 18.78 8.66
CA PRO A 60 -15.27 19.03 7.33
C PRO A 60 -14.03 18.16 7.08
N ASN A 61 -14.02 17.45 5.96
CA ASN A 61 -12.88 16.64 5.56
C ASN A 61 -11.66 17.55 5.34
N THR A 62 -10.60 17.38 6.13
CA THR A 62 -9.37 18.15 5.97
C THR A 62 -8.70 17.74 4.68
N ARG A 63 -8.74 18.61 3.67
CA ARG A 63 -8.05 18.40 2.40
C ARG A 63 -6.55 18.36 2.68
N ALA A 64 -5.90 17.24 2.41
CA ALA A 64 -4.44 17.10 2.44
C ALA A 64 -3.79 17.83 1.26
N LYS A 65 -4.01 19.14 1.17
CA LYS A 65 -3.27 19.99 0.25
C LYS A 65 -1.87 20.19 0.83
N PRO A 66 -0.80 20.01 0.05
CA PRO A 66 0.53 20.42 0.50
C PRO A 66 0.48 21.89 0.93
N SER A 67 1.12 22.20 2.05
CA SER A 67 1.21 23.58 2.53
C SER A 67 1.77 24.45 1.42
N ALA A 68 1.16 25.60 1.16
CA ALA A 68 1.70 26.64 0.28
C ALA A 68 2.92 27.34 0.91
N ALA A 69 3.76 26.58 1.61
CA ALA A 69 5.00 27.06 2.17
C ALA A 69 5.95 27.32 1.01
N THR A 70 6.28 28.58 0.80
CA THR A 70 7.38 28.98 -0.07
C THR A 70 8.65 28.37 0.53
N VAL A 71 9.18 27.32 -0.12
CA VAL A 71 10.50 26.79 0.23
C VAL A 71 11.51 27.88 -0.15
N PRO A 72 12.25 28.47 0.80
CA PRO A 72 13.30 29.40 0.45
C PRO A 72 14.33 28.64 -0.41
N ALA A 73 14.69 29.21 -1.56
CA ALA A 73 15.74 28.65 -2.38
C ALA A 73 17.03 28.65 -1.54
N SER A 74 17.50 27.44 -1.18
CA SER A 74 18.68 27.27 -0.33
C SER A 74 19.94 27.85 -0.99
N TYR A 75 20.04 27.70 -2.31
CA TYR A 75 21.13 28.21 -3.15
C TYR A 75 20.65 28.47 -4.58
N PRO A 76 21.28 29.40 -5.32
CA PRO A 76 21.02 29.58 -6.75
C PRO A 76 21.40 28.31 -7.53
N PHE A 77 20.62 28.00 -8.56
CA PHE A 77 20.97 26.94 -9.52
C PHE A 77 22.06 27.46 -10.47
N GLU A 78 23.24 26.83 -10.47
CA GLU A 78 24.37 27.23 -11.32
C GLU A 78 24.08 27.01 -12.81
N GLY A 79 23.36 25.93 -13.17
CA GLY A 79 22.91 25.66 -14.53
C GLY A 79 24.00 25.48 -15.59
N GLN A 80 25.26 25.36 -15.20
CA GLN A 80 26.39 25.12 -16.11
C GLN A 80 26.65 23.63 -16.23
N SER A 81 26.64 23.10 -17.46
CA SER A 81 27.09 21.74 -17.74
C SER A 81 28.60 21.71 -17.94
N SER A 82 29.23 20.54 -17.74
CA SER A 82 30.65 20.35 -18.07
C SER A 82 30.96 20.71 -19.53
N TYR A 83 30.02 20.47 -20.45
CA TYR A 83 30.20 20.86 -21.84
C TYR A 83 30.33 22.38 -22.01
N GLN A 84 29.52 23.17 -21.30
CA GLN A 84 29.59 24.63 -21.35
C GLN A 84 30.90 25.17 -20.78
N THR A 85 31.46 24.51 -19.76
CA THR A 85 32.73 24.91 -19.15
C THR A 85 33.95 24.47 -19.96
N ASP A 86 33.89 23.28 -20.56
CA ASP A 86 35.06 22.63 -21.15
C ASP A 86 35.26 23.01 -22.63
N TYR A 87 34.18 23.34 -23.35
CA TYR A 87 34.21 23.60 -24.80
C TYR A 87 33.94 25.07 -25.13
N VAL A 88 34.87 25.94 -24.74
CA VAL A 88 34.81 27.37 -25.05
C VAL A 88 35.62 27.73 -26.31
N LYS A 89 35.26 28.84 -26.95
CA LYS A 89 36.00 29.34 -28.12
C LYS A 89 37.40 29.84 -27.71
N HIS A 90 38.43 29.05 -27.98
CA HIS A 90 39.81 29.44 -27.72
C HIS A 90 40.34 30.41 -28.79
N LYS A 91 41.20 31.35 -28.38
CA LYS A 91 41.92 32.23 -29.30
C LYS A 91 42.95 31.41 -30.09
N ALA A 92 42.80 31.37 -31.41
CA ALA A 92 43.82 30.78 -32.28
C ALA A 92 45.10 31.64 -32.24
N ARG A 93 46.27 30.99 -32.23
CA ARG A 93 47.54 31.70 -32.39
C ARG A 93 47.61 32.27 -33.81
N PRO A 94 48.10 33.51 -34.00
CA PRO A 94 48.35 34.03 -35.33
C PRO A 94 49.37 33.12 -36.04
N ARG A 95 49.10 32.82 -37.32
CA ARG A 95 50.04 32.06 -38.16
C ARG A 95 51.27 32.92 -38.37
N SER A 96 52.47 32.39 -38.08
CA SER A 96 53.70 33.05 -38.50
C SER A 96 53.77 33.04 -40.02
N SER A 97 54.14 34.17 -40.62
CA SER A 97 54.51 34.19 -42.03
C SER A 97 55.81 33.39 -42.17
N VAL A 98 55.76 32.25 -42.85
CA VAL A 98 56.96 31.58 -43.33
C VAL A 98 57.55 32.47 -44.43
N GLN A 99 58.81 32.85 -44.30
CA GLN A 99 59.50 33.57 -45.36
C GLN A 99 59.55 32.65 -46.59
N ARG A 100 58.99 33.12 -47.72
CA ARG A 100 59.13 32.43 -49.00
C ARG A 100 60.62 32.31 -49.28
N GLN A 101 61.11 31.10 -49.58
CA GLN A 101 62.46 30.97 -50.11
C GLN A 101 62.48 31.75 -51.43
N GLU A 102 63.35 32.75 -51.51
CA GLU A 102 63.57 33.50 -52.74
C GLU A 102 64.19 32.55 -53.76
N ASP A 103 63.58 32.45 -54.94
CA ASP A 103 64.13 31.67 -56.05
C ASP A 103 65.41 32.38 -56.53
N VAL A 104 66.58 31.81 -56.20
CA VAL A 104 67.86 32.32 -56.69
C VAL A 104 68.08 31.73 -58.08
N PRO A 105 67.96 32.51 -59.18
CA PRO A 105 68.36 32.01 -60.49
C PRO A 105 69.86 31.71 -60.45
N ILE A 106 70.25 30.51 -60.92
CA ILE A 106 71.65 30.13 -61.00
C ILE A 106 72.34 31.11 -61.96
N GLY A 107 73.16 31.99 -61.40
CA GLY A 107 73.86 33.05 -62.13
C GLY A 107 74.97 32.47 -62.99
N GLY A 108 74.67 32.18 -64.24
CA GLY A 108 75.64 31.82 -65.26
C GLY A 108 75.04 32.03 -66.65
N MET A 109 75.82 32.58 -67.57
CA MET A 109 75.44 32.64 -68.97
C MET A 109 75.49 31.23 -69.55
N PHE A 110 74.43 30.79 -70.21
CA PHE A 110 74.43 29.50 -70.91
C PHE A 110 75.18 29.67 -72.24
N GLU A 111 76.42 29.18 -72.29
CA GLU A 111 77.27 29.19 -73.50
C GLU A 111 76.92 28.04 -74.47
N GLY A 112 75.65 27.66 -74.56
CA GLY A 112 75.19 26.60 -75.45
C GLY A 112 75.12 27.06 -76.89
N VAL A 113 76.24 27.00 -77.60
CA VAL A 113 76.28 27.21 -79.06
C VAL A 113 76.10 25.86 -79.75
N SER A 114 75.18 25.77 -80.71
CA SER A 114 74.97 24.54 -81.46
C SER A 114 76.07 24.31 -82.50
N THR A 115 76.37 23.04 -82.79
CA THR A 115 77.34 22.65 -83.82
C THR A 115 77.02 23.27 -85.19
N TYR A 116 75.73 23.30 -85.56
CA TYR A 116 75.27 23.95 -86.80
C TYR A 116 75.61 25.45 -86.87
N ALA A 117 75.47 26.19 -85.77
CA ALA A 117 75.79 27.61 -85.71
C ALA A 117 77.30 27.88 -85.77
N MET A 118 78.12 26.91 -85.33
CA MET A 118 79.58 26.98 -85.48
C MET A 118 80.03 26.70 -86.91
N ASP A 119 79.41 25.70 -87.57
CA ASP A 119 79.90 25.11 -88.82
C ASP A 119 79.42 25.85 -90.08
N PHE A 120 78.22 26.44 -90.07
CA PHE A 120 77.64 27.10 -91.25
C PHE A 120 77.67 28.63 -91.11
N LYS A 121 78.86 29.21 -91.31
CA LYS A 121 79.02 30.67 -91.45
C LYS A 121 78.84 31.07 -92.91
N LYS A 122 78.02 32.08 -93.15
CA LYS A 122 77.78 32.63 -94.50
C LYS A 122 79.07 33.29 -95.00
N TYR A 123 79.58 32.82 -96.14
CA TYR A 123 80.68 33.45 -96.89
C TYR A 123 80.20 34.72 -97.59
#